data_AF-A0AA38L6A8-F1
#
_entry.id   AF-A0AA38L6A8-F1
#
_cell.length_a   1.000
_cell.length_b   1.000
_cell.length_c   1.000
_cell.angle_alpha   90.00
_cell.angle_beta   90.00
_cell.angle_gamma   90.00
#
_symmetry.space_group_name_H-M   'P 1'
#
loop_
_entity.id
_entity.type
_entity.pdbx_description
1 polymer ?
#
loop_
_entity_poly.entity_id
_entity_poly.type
_entity_poly.pdbx_seq_one_letter_code
_entity_poly.pdbx_strand_id
1 'polypeptide(L)'
;MASNKDVVQDLRSSIRECTNRGLTHAAKWSSELLLSIPASKRQPQQYAKRQTTFSTSTPARSRSPRPSLSFIGQSSVPTRHPHAPSLAPFDYGSDELNAEEEDSLATARICFEAKEYSRVSAFLVGCVGSAARFLSLYSRFLLSENSAISEWHKLNATRHQPIEPINDAIQELLRDVVNDTDPFLLLLKAIFLSRLARREEAIEAAILSIAGFPWNWSSWTLLTSCIQDGEELTALLPLLPLPPTHLLVQMFQIRTLNELQSPTENEIALCDRLLGAENYPGSLWLMIQRATALYHLHDFEQAEAQFDRIFALDPYRIDGIDILSNILYVTNNRLKLTRLANEFLAVDKNRPEVCCLVGNHYSLRGEHVKAIKYFRRATQLDRSYLSAWTLMGHEYVEIKNSHAAIEAYRRAVNINRRDYRAWYGLGQAYELLNMHEYALHYYQYATALKPYDVRLWQAQGMCYEETGRLREAVECLKRALIPADPHEITINLMLARIHRNLDEHAEAVAYHRRVVEVCRSDLRPVQDYAKSSLEVAAYQLKNPSGDLALAEEYLERVAASNAEDVARAVEMLKAVRIAIDAAGKYNKALMPDYVIAEYIIPPPM
;
A
#
# COMPACT_ATOMS: atom_id res chain seq x y z
N MET A 1 -24.96 -6.05 -17.07
CA MET A 1 -23.63 -6.45 -17.56
C MET A 1 -23.54 -5.98 -19.00
N ALA A 2 -22.63 -5.04 -19.31
CA ALA A 2 -22.35 -4.70 -20.71
C ALA A 2 -21.91 -5.99 -21.44
N SER A 3 -22.31 -6.17 -22.70
CA SER A 3 -21.89 -7.32 -23.47
C SER A 3 -20.36 -7.30 -23.59
N ASN A 4 -19.67 -8.43 -23.47
CA ASN A 4 -18.22 -8.51 -23.70
C ASN A 4 -17.80 -7.92 -25.07
N LYS A 5 -18.73 -7.83 -26.02
CA LYS A 5 -18.52 -7.18 -27.32
C LYS A 5 -18.36 -5.65 -27.21
N ASP A 6 -19.11 -5.01 -26.32
CA ASP A 6 -19.08 -3.55 -26.12
C ASP A 6 -17.73 -3.16 -25.48
N VAL A 7 -17.29 -3.92 -24.48
CA VAL A 7 -16.00 -3.74 -23.79
C VAL A 7 -14.80 -3.85 -24.74
N VAL A 8 -14.81 -4.83 -25.66
CA VAL A 8 -13.71 -4.99 -26.64
C VAL A 8 -13.63 -3.80 -27.60
N GLN A 9 -14.78 -3.25 -28.02
CA GLN A 9 -14.81 -2.08 -28.88
C GLN A 9 -14.33 -0.83 -28.13
N ASP A 10 -14.77 -0.65 -26.89
CA ASP A 10 -14.35 0.44 -26.02
C ASP A 10 -12.85 0.39 -25.70
N LEU A 11 -12.27 -0.79 -25.48
CA LEU A 11 -10.83 -0.94 -25.29
C LEU A 11 -10.05 -0.58 -26.55
N ARG A 12 -10.55 -0.95 -27.74
CA ARG A 12 -9.92 -0.57 -29.02
C ARG A 12 -10.01 0.93 -29.29
N SER A 13 -11.13 1.57 -28.96
CA SER A 13 -11.27 3.02 -29.07
C SER A 13 -10.34 3.73 -28.08
N SER A 14 -10.29 3.28 -26.82
CA SER A 14 -9.35 3.77 -25.80
C SER A 14 -7.89 3.70 -26.26
N ILE A 15 -7.44 2.55 -26.78
CA ILE A 15 -6.08 2.41 -27.31
C ILE A 15 -5.82 3.46 -28.41
N ARG A 16 -6.76 3.64 -29.36
CA ARG A 16 -6.62 4.62 -30.44
C ARG A 16 -6.57 6.04 -29.91
N GLU A 17 -7.55 6.45 -29.11
CA GLU A 17 -7.69 7.83 -28.63
C GLU A 17 -6.55 8.23 -27.68
N CYS A 18 -6.13 7.34 -26.79
CA CYS A 18 -4.98 7.58 -25.90
C CYS A 18 -3.67 7.63 -26.69
N THR A 19 -3.46 6.75 -27.68
CA THR A 19 -2.25 6.77 -28.52
C THR A 19 -2.19 8.05 -29.36
N ASN A 20 -3.32 8.47 -29.95
CA ASN A 20 -3.41 9.70 -30.73
C ASN A 20 -3.04 10.95 -29.92
N ARG A 21 -3.24 10.90 -28.61
CA ARG A 21 -2.95 11.98 -27.66
C ARG A 21 -1.63 11.79 -26.90
N GLY A 22 -0.83 10.78 -27.22
CA GLY A 22 0.47 10.54 -26.57
C GLY A 22 0.39 9.97 -25.15
N LEU A 23 -0.78 9.49 -24.71
CA LEU A 23 -1.01 8.87 -23.41
C LEU A 23 -0.58 7.39 -23.42
N THR A 24 0.72 7.14 -23.52
CA THR A 24 1.30 5.81 -23.74
C THR A 24 1.03 4.81 -22.61
N HIS A 25 1.02 5.25 -21.35
CA HIS A 25 0.75 4.38 -20.20
C HIS A 25 -0.71 3.90 -20.16
N ALA A 26 -1.67 4.80 -20.44
CA ALA A 26 -3.08 4.43 -20.55
C ALA A 26 -3.33 3.50 -21.74
N ALA A 27 -2.71 3.79 -22.89
CA ALA A 27 -2.79 2.92 -24.07
C ALA A 27 -2.20 1.53 -23.79
N LYS A 28 -1.03 1.45 -23.12
CA LYS A 28 -0.41 0.20 -22.68
C LYS A 28 -1.38 -0.59 -21.79
N TRP A 29 -1.92 0.04 -20.74
CA TRP A 29 -2.87 -0.60 -19.83
C TRP A 29 -4.11 -1.15 -20.56
N SER A 30 -4.75 -0.34 -21.40
CA SER A 30 -5.92 -0.76 -22.18
C SER A 30 -5.56 -1.91 -23.15
N SER A 31 -4.36 -1.88 -23.73
CA SER A 31 -3.88 -2.94 -24.62
C SER A 31 -3.64 -4.25 -23.89
N GLU A 32 -3.00 -4.23 -22.71
CA GLU A 32 -2.77 -5.42 -21.89
C GLU A 32 -4.10 -6.04 -21.43
N LEU A 33 -5.04 -5.19 -20.98
CA LEU A 33 -6.36 -5.64 -20.59
C LEU A 33 -7.12 -6.26 -21.78
N LEU A 34 -7.05 -5.65 -22.97
CA LEU A 34 -7.61 -6.24 -24.17
C LEU A 34 -6.98 -7.58 -24.51
N LEU A 35 -5.66 -7.72 -24.42
CA LEU A 35 -4.96 -8.98 -24.70
C LEU A 35 -5.32 -10.09 -23.71
N SER A 36 -5.68 -9.75 -22.48
CA SER A 36 -6.13 -10.72 -21.47
C SER A 36 -7.49 -11.35 -21.78
N ILE A 37 -8.28 -10.74 -22.68
CA ILE A 37 -9.57 -11.29 -23.13
C ILE A 37 -9.31 -12.44 -24.13
N PRO A 38 -9.94 -13.63 -23.96
CA PRO A 38 -9.78 -14.75 -24.88
C PRO A 38 -10.01 -14.35 -26.35
N ALA A 39 -9.17 -14.87 -27.26
CA ALA A 39 -9.20 -14.49 -28.67
C ALA A 39 -10.57 -14.72 -29.35
N SER A 40 -11.29 -15.77 -28.93
CA SER A 40 -12.65 -16.07 -29.39
C SER A 40 -13.66 -14.96 -29.08
N LYS A 41 -13.48 -14.24 -27.97
CA LYS A 41 -14.33 -13.11 -27.56
C LYS A 41 -13.87 -11.78 -28.20
N ARG A 42 -12.63 -11.70 -28.69
CA ARG A 42 -12.07 -10.50 -29.35
C ARG A 42 -12.44 -10.37 -30.82
N GLN A 43 -12.66 -11.50 -31.51
CA GLN A 43 -13.04 -11.48 -32.92
C GLN A 43 -14.51 -11.09 -33.07
N PRO A 44 -14.88 -10.19 -34.00
CA PRO A 44 -16.26 -10.06 -34.40
C PRO A 44 -16.66 -11.42 -34.99
N GLN A 45 -17.74 -12.04 -34.47
CA GLN A 45 -18.28 -13.28 -35.04
C GLN A 45 -18.47 -13.06 -36.54
N GLN A 46 -17.60 -13.66 -37.36
CA GLN A 46 -17.85 -13.79 -38.78
C GLN A 46 -19.14 -14.61 -38.86
N TYR A 47 -20.24 -13.98 -39.28
CA TYR A 47 -21.34 -14.73 -39.84
C TYR A 47 -20.71 -15.66 -40.86
N ALA A 48 -20.84 -16.97 -40.63
CA ALA A 48 -20.43 -17.97 -41.59
C ALA A 48 -20.94 -17.52 -42.96
N LYS A 49 -20.02 -17.21 -43.88
CA LYS A 49 -20.36 -17.17 -45.30
C LYS A 49 -20.89 -18.56 -45.60
N ARG A 50 -22.21 -18.74 -45.52
CA ARG A 50 -22.88 -19.87 -46.16
C ARG A 50 -22.43 -19.79 -47.61
N GLN A 51 -21.62 -20.75 -48.03
CA GLN A 51 -21.36 -21.01 -49.42
C GLN A 51 -22.71 -21.36 -50.06
N THR A 52 -23.46 -20.36 -50.51
CA THR A 52 -24.54 -20.58 -51.45
C THR A 52 -23.88 -20.68 -52.81
N THR A 53 -23.59 -21.91 -53.20
CA THR A 53 -23.34 -22.28 -54.60
C THR A 53 -24.57 -21.91 -55.42
N PHE A 54 -24.57 -20.75 -56.06
CA PHE A 54 -25.34 -20.52 -57.27
C PHE A 54 -24.57 -19.58 -58.19
N SER A 55 -24.12 -20.16 -59.30
CA SER A 55 -23.56 -19.47 -60.45
C SER A 55 -24.69 -18.79 -61.24
N THR A 56 -24.59 -17.49 -61.46
CA THR A 56 -25.18 -16.87 -62.66
C THR A 56 -24.25 -15.77 -63.17
N SER A 57 -23.99 -15.85 -64.47
CA SER A 57 -23.13 -15.00 -65.28
C SER A 57 -23.85 -13.71 -65.68
N THR A 58 -23.45 -12.57 -65.11
CA THR A 58 -23.58 -11.23 -65.74
C THR A 58 -22.75 -10.21 -64.94
N PRO A 59 -21.98 -9.31 -65.58
CA PRO A 59 -21.15 -8.36 -64.85
C PRO A 59 -22.01 -7.18 -64.37
N ALA A 60 -22.16 -7.04 -63.06
CA ALA A 60 -22.82 -5.89 -62.46
C ALA A 60 -21.86 -4.69 -62.41
N ARG A 61 -22.31 -3.59 -63.02
CA ARG A 61 -21.69 -2.26 -63.12
C ARG A 61 -21.23 -1.72 -61.76
N SER A 62 -20.07 -1.05 -61.74
CA SER A 62 -19.48 -0.39 -60.56
C SER A 62 -20.44 0.64 -59.94
N ARG A 63 -20.90 0.38 -58.71
CA ARG A 63 -21.57 1.38 -57.87
C ARG A 63 -20.55 2.00 -56.90
N SER A 64 -20.54 3.32 -56.87
CA SER A 64 -19.86 4.17 -55.89
C SER A 64 -20.22 3.81 -54.45
N PRO A 65 -19.34 4.12 -53.47
CA PRO A 65 -19.57 3.78 -52.07
C PRO A 65 -20.76 4.61 -51.53
N ARG A 66 -21.80 3.91 -51.07
CA ARG A 66 -22.86 4.52 -50.24
C ARG A 66 -22.40 4.55 -48.79
N PRO A 67 -22.72 5.62 -48.04
CA PRO A 67 -22.37 5.74 -46.63
C PRO A 67 -23.10 4.68 -45.81
N SER A 68 -22.38 4.09 -44.86
CA SER A 68 -22.88 3.11 -43.92
C SER A 68 -23.87 3.76 -42.95
N LEU A 69 -25.17 3.54 -43.17
CA LEU A 69 -26.19 3.75 -42.14
C LEU A 69 -26.02 2.66 -41.07
N SER A 70 -25.28 2.96 -40.01
CA SER A 70 -25.29 2.18 -38.78
C SER A 70 -26.60 2.45 -38.05
N PHE A 71 -27.44 1.42 -37.93
CA PHE A 71 -28.58 1.42 -37.01
C PHE A 71 -28.08 1.67 -35.58
N ILE A 72 -28.52 2.78 -35.00
CA ILE A 72 -28.34 3.09 -33.58
C ILE A 72 -29.17 2.07 -32.79
N GLY A 73 -28.51 1.01 -32.31
CA GLY A 73 -29.02 0.22 -31.20
C GLY A 73 -28.86 1.05 -29.94
N GLN A 74 -29.98 1.49 -29.36
CA GLN A 74 -30.02 2.17 -28.07
C GLN A 74 -29.34 1.29 -27.02
N SER A 75 -28.09 1.60 -26.67
CA SER A 75 -27.46 1.12 -25.46
C SER A 75 -28.21 1.70 -24.27
N SER A 76 -28.66 0.86 -23.35
CA SER A 76 -29.31 1.25 -22.11
C SER A 76 -28.49 2.29 -21.36
N VAL A 77 -29.00 3.52 -21.31
CA VAL A 77 -28.45 4.61 -20.51
C VAL A 77 -28.52 4.21 -19.03
N PRO A 78 -27.41 4.22 -18.27
CA PRO A 78 -27.47 3.96 -16.83
C PRO A 78 -28.30 5.04 -16.14
N THR A 79 -29.13 4.63 -15.17
CA THR A 79 -29.89 5.53 -14.29
C THR A 79 -28.95 6.54 -13.61
N ARG A 80 -29.08 7.83 -13.99
CA ARG A 80 -28.30 8.98 -13.50
C ARG A 80 -28.66 9.33 -12.06
N HIS A 81 -27.65 9.73 -11.27
CA HIS A 81 -27.86 10.39 -9.98
C HIS A 81 -28.44 11.81 -10.22
N PRO A 82 -29.36 12.33 -9.37
CA PRO A 82 -30.05 13.61 -9.60
C PRO A 82 -29.16 14.86 -9.71
N HIS A 83 -27.88 14.77 -9.30
CA HIS A 83 -26.93 15.88 -9.26
C HIS A 83 -25.74 15.72 -10.22
N ALA A 84 -25.71 14.69 -11.07
CA ALA A 84 -24.62 14.51 -12.04
C ALA A 84 -24.73 15.54 -13.19
N PRO A 85 -23.69 16.34 -13.47
CA PRO A 85 -23.70 17.30 -14.57
C PRO A 85 -23.97 16.59 -15.91
N SER A 86 -24.90 17.13 -16.70
CA SER A 86 -25.23 16.57 -18.01
C SER A 86 -24.15 16.91 -19.04
N LEU A 87 -23.08 16.12 -19.10
CA LEU A 87 -22.17 16.13 -20.24
C LEU A 87 -22.81 15.36 -21.41
N ALA A 88 -22.64 15.88 -22.63
CA ALA A 88 -23.01 15.15 -23.84
C ALA A 88 -22.16 13.87 -23.93
N PRO A 89 -22.72 12.73 -24.40
CA PRO A 89 -21.92 11.55 -24.69
C PRO A 89 -20.75 11.93 -25.61
N PHE A 90 -19.55 11.41 -25.35
CA PHE A 90 -18.40 11.63 -26.23
C PHE A 90 -18.76 11.17 -27.64
N ASP A 91 -18.76 12.11 -28.59
CA ASP A 91 -19.11 11.79 -29.96
C ASP A 91 -17.94 11.06 -30.62
N TYR A 92 -18.17 9.78 -30.93
CA TYR A 92 -17.19 8.96 -31.64
C TYR A 92 -16.99 9.38 -33.10
N GLY A 93 -17.81 10.30 -33.64
CA GLY A 93 -17.66 10.78 -34.99
C GLY A 93 -18.34 12.12 -35.23
N SER A 94 -17.66 13.23 -34.92
CA SER A 94 -17.94 14.52 -35.58
C SER A 94 -16.85 15.60 -35.43
N ASP A 95 -15.58 15.26 -35.18
CA ASP A 95 -14.50 16.15 -35.61
C ASP A 95 -14.20 15.77 -37.06
N GLU A 96 -14.97 16.27 -38.04
CA GLU A 96 -14.50 16.37 -39.43
C GLU A 96 -13.30 17.32 -39.42
N LEU A 97 -12.16 16.82 -38.97
CA LEU A 97 -10.90 17.54 -38.99
C LEU A 97 -10.62 17.90 -40.45
N ASN A 98 -10.28 19.17 -40.69
CA ASN A 98 -9.77 19.55 -41.99
C ASN A 98 -8.56 18.67 -42.30
N ALA A 99 -8.41 18.16 -43.52
CA ALA A 99 -7.30 17.27 -43.88
C ALA A 99 -5.91 17.84 -43.50
N GLU A 100 -5.77 19.16 -43.54
CA GLU A 100 -4.57 19.89 -43.09
C GLU A 100 -4.29 19.74 -41.58
N GLU A 101 -5.34 19.68 -40.74
CA GLU A 101 -5.19 19.41 -39.31
C GLU A 101 -4.79 17.96 -39.04
N GLU A 102 -5.30 16.99 -39.82
CA GLU A 102 -4.89 15.59 -39.70
C GLU A 102 -3.41 15.40 -40.03
N ASP A 103 -2.91 16.05 -41.08
CA ASP A 103 -1.50 16.04 -41.49
C ASP A 103 -0.60 16.68 -40.41
N SER A 104 -1.06 17.81 -39.84
CA SER A 104 -0.37 18.51 -38.76
C SER A 104 -0.31 17.66 -37.50
N LEU A 105 -1.42 17.01 -37.13
CA LEU A 105 -1.52 16.12 -35.97
C LEU A 105 -0.67 14.86 -36.15
N ALA A 106 -0.62 14.28 -37.35
CA ALA A 106 0.25 13.14 -37.66
C ALA A 106 1.73 13.50 -37.45
N THR A 107 2.17 14.64 -37.99
CA THR A 107 3.55 15.12 -37.82
C THR A 107 3.87 15.43 -36.36
N ALA A 108 2.93 16.08 -35.65
CA ALA A 108 3.07 16.41 -34.25
C ALA A 108 3.19 15.15 -33.37
N ARG A 109 2.46 14.07 -33.65
CA ARG A 109 2.59 12.79 -32.92
C ARG A 109 3.98 12.18 -33.06
N ILE A 110 4.53 12.16 -34.27
CA ILE A 110 5.89 11.65 -34.51
C ILE A 110 6.91 12.47 -33.71
N CYS A 111 6.78 13.80 -33.74
CA CYS A 111 7.65 14.67 -32.94
C CYS A 111 7.46 14.44 -31.43
N PHE A 112 6.24 14.17 -30.98
CA PHE A 112 5.93 13.88 -29.58
C PHE A 112 6.59 12.58 -29.12
N GLU A 113 6.53 11.51 -29.94
CA GLU A 113 7.22 10.24 -29.67
C GLU A 113 8.74 10.40 -29.63
N ALA A 114 9.30 11.27 -30.48
CA ALA A 114 10.71 11.66 -30.45
C ALA A 114 11.07 12.57 -29.26
N LYS A 115 10.11 12.94 -28.40
CA LYS A 115 10.25 13.87 -27.26
C LYS A 115 10.64 15.30 -27.67
N GLU A 116 10.36 15.69 -28.91
CA GLU A 116 10.62 17.02 -29.47
C GLU A 116 9.43 17.96 -29.21
N TYR A 117 9.08 18.15 -27.94
CA TYR A 117 7.84 18.81 -27.52
C TYR A 117 7.70 20.26 -28.04
N SER A 118 8.80 20.98 -28.26
CA SER A 118 8.76 22.36 -28.78
C SER A 118 8.28 22.42 -30.23
N ARG A 119 8.60 21.39 -31.03
CA ARG A 119 8.12 21.26 -32.41
C ARG A 119 6.65 20.89 -32.45
N VAL A 120 6.21 20.04 -31.52
CA VAL A 120 4.78 19.66 -31.37
C VAL A 120 3.93 20.92 -31.20
N SER A 121 4.28 21.79 -30.24
CA SER A 121 3.53 23.03 -30.03
C SER A 121 3.55 23.96 -31.24
N ALA A 122 4.62 23.97 -32.03
CA ALA A 122 4.75 24.79 -33.23
C ALA A 122 3.90 24.28 -34.42
N PHE A 123 3.82 22.95 -34.61
CA PHE A 123 3.02 22.36 -35.69
C PHE A 123 1.51 22.42 -35.43
N LEU A 124 1.10 22.54 -34.15
CA LEU A 124 -0.31 22.57 -33.76
C LEU A 124 -0.83 24.00 -33.52
N VAL A 125 -0.07 25.03 -33.91
CA VAL A 125 -0.53 26.43 -33.81
C VAL A 125 -1.69 26.64 -34.77
N GLY A 126 -2.84 27.05 -34.24
CA GLY A 126 -4.05 27.37 -35.03
C GLY A 126 -5.00 26.20 -35.27
N CYS A 127 -4.66 24.98 -34.85
CA CYS A 127 -5.57 23.84 -34.90
C CYS A 127 -6.68 23.98 -33.84
N VAL A 128 -7.93 23.69 -34.23
CA VAL A 128 -9.11 23.83 -33.37
C VAL A 128 -9.53 22.49 -32.75
N GLY A 129 -9.22 21.38 -33.42
CA GLY A 129 -9.58 20.03 -32.99
C GLY A 129 -9.15 19.68 -31.57
N SER A 130 -10.01 18.95 -30.85
CA SER A 130 -9.82 18.56 -29.45
C SER A 130 -8.50 17.83 -29.19
N ALA A 131 -8.14 16.89 -30.08
CA ALA A 131 -6.90 16.12 -30.00
C ALA A 131 -5.64 16.97 -30.25
N ALA A 132 -5.69 17.92 -31.20
CA ALA A 132 -4.60 18.84 -31.48
C ALA A 132 -4.37 19.81 -30.31
N ARG A 133 -5.46 20.38 -29.77
CA ARG A 133 -5.40 21.23 -28.57
C ARG A 133 -4.82 20.48 -27.38
N PHE A 134 -5.29 19.25 -27.13
CA PHE A 134 -4.74 18.41 -26.06
C PHE A 134 -3.24 18.20 -26.23
N LEU A 135 -2.79 17.75 -27.41
CA LEU A 135 -1.38 17.41 -27.64
C LEU A 135 -0.48 18.65 -27.55
N SER A 136 -0.95 19.80 -28.03
CA SER A 136 -0.27 21.08 -27.91
C SER A 136 -0.09 21.49 -26.45
N LEU A 137 -1.17 21.52 -25.66
CA LEU A 137 -1.12 21.89 -24.24
C LEU A 137 -0.31 20.89 -23.42
N TYR A 138 -0.46 19.60 -23.68
CA TYR A 138 0.29 18.56 -23.00
C TYR A 138 1.79 18.66 -23.31
N SER A 139 2.18 18.97 -24.55
CA SER A 139 3.59 19.20 -24.91
C SER A 139 4.17 20.44 -24.22
N ARG A 140 3.42 21.55 -24.14
CA ARG A 140 3.82 22.76 -23.39
C ARG A 140 4.00 22.46 -21.90
N PHE A 141 3.11 21.66 -21.32
CA PHE A 141 3.21 21.21 -19.93
C PHE A 141 4.47 20.35 -19.69
N LEU A 142 4.75 19.38 -20.56
CA LEU A 142 5.95 18.54 -20.43
C LEU A 142 7.24 19.35 -20.57
N LEU A 143 7.26 20.35 -21.47
CA LEU A 143 8.39 21.27 -21.58
C LEU A 143 8.60 22.09 -20.31
N SER A 144 7.52 22.65 -19.76
CA SER A 144 7.61 23.48 -18.56
C SER A 144 8.01 22.67 -17.34
N GLU A 145 7.54 21.42 -17.19
CA GLU A 145 7.99 20.49 -16.15
C GLU A 145 9.48 20.15 -16.31
N ASN A 146 9.93 19.80 -17.52
CA ASN A 146 11.33 19.48 -17.77
C ASN A 146 12.26 20.68 -17.47
N SER A 147 11.81 21.89 -17.82
CA SER A 147 12.53 23.13 -17.50
C SER A 147 12.59 23.35 -15.99
N ALA A 148 11.46 23.25 -15.29
CA ALA A 148 11.37 23.39 -13.85
C ALA A 148 12.28 22.39 -13.11
N ILE A 149 12.30 21.12 -13.54
CA ILE A 149 13.18 20.08 -13.00
C ILE A 149 14.66 20.41 -13.25
N SER A 150 15.00 20.88 -14.45
CA SER A 150 16.38 21.24 -14.81
C SER A 150 16.90 22.42 -13.97
N GLU A 151 16.11 23.50 -13.86
CA GLU A 151 16.46 24.65 -13.01
C GLU A 151 16.55 24.24 -11.53
N TRP A 152 15.62 23.40 -11.08
CA TRP A 152 15.65 22.85 -9.74
C TRP A 152 16.93 22.06 -9.48
N HIS A 153 17.43 21.28 -10.44
CA HIS A 153 18.71 20.56 -10.33
C HIS A 153 19.93 21.47 -10.32
N LYS A 154 19.91 22.61 -10.99
CA LYS A 154 21.04 23.58 -10.95
C LYS A 154 21.27 24.14 -9.53
N LEU A 155 20.22 24.18 -8.70
CA LEU A 155 20.27 24.67 -7.33
C LEU A 155 20.80 23.65 -6.30
N ASN A 156 21.20 22.45 -6.74
CA ASN A 156 21.56 21.32 -5.89
C ASN A 156 22.39 21.70 -4.65
N ALA A 157 21.85 21.39 -3.47
CA ALA A 157 22.47 21.58 -2.16
C ALA A 157 22.69 23.04 -1.70
N THR A 158 22.05 24.02 -2.35
CA THR A 158 21.98 25.39 -1.82
C THR A 158 20.83 25.50 -0.81
N ARG A 159 20.99 26.36 0.21
CA ARG A 159 19.94 26.66 1.22
C ARG A 159 18.63 27.17 0.60
N HIS A 160 18.67 27.63 -0.65
CA HIS A 160 17.55 28.23 -1.38
C HIS A 160 16.85 27.26 -2.35
N GLN A 161 17.31 26.01 -2.47
CA GLN A 161 16.64 25.03 -3.32
C GLN A 161 15.26 24.72 -2.73
N PRO A 162 14.16 24.99 -3.45
CA PRO A 162 12.83 24.63 -2.97
C PRO A 162 12.74 23.11 -2.81
N ILE A 163 11.80 22.64 -1.98
CA ILE A 163 11.67 21.21 -1.69
C ILE A 163 11.32 20.42 -2.96
N GLU A 164 10.50 21.02 -3.82
CA GLU A 164 10.02 20.48 -5.10
C GLU A 164 10.26 21.48 -6.25
N PRO A 165 10.35 21.02 -7.50
CA PRO A 165 10.38 21.90 -8.66
C PRO A 165 9.05 22.66 -8.78
N ILE A 166 9.15 23.99 -8.87
CA ILE A 166 8.00 24.89 -9.06
C ILE A 166 7.88 25.19 -10.55
N ASN A 167 6.70 24.94 -11.10
CA ASN A 167 6.40 25.18 -12.50
C ASN A 167 5.40 26.34 -12.62
N ASP A 168 5.92 27.54 -12.85
CA ASP A 168 5.13 28.78 -12.90
C ASP A 168 4.17 28.83 -14.10
N ALA A 169 4.44 28.05 -15.16
CA ALA A 169 3.62 28.02 -16.37
C ALA A 169 2.26 27.32 -16.19
N ILE A 170 2.07 26.53 -15.12
CA ILE A 170 0.83 25.77 -14.91
C ILE A 170 -0.39 26.69 -14.76
N GLN A 171 -0.23 27.87 -14.16
CA GLN A 171 -1.34 28.82 -14.01
C GLN A 171 -1.83 29.38 -15.35
N GLU A 172 -0.91 29.63 -16.29
CA GLU A 172 -1.26 30.06 -17.64
C GLU A 172 -1.95 28.93 -18.39
N LEU A 173 -1.37 27.73 -18.36
CA LEU A 173 -1.94 26.54 -19.02
C LEU A 173 -3.32 26.19 -18.47
N LEU A 174 -3.58 26.40 -17.17
CA LEU A 174 -4.90 26.19 -16.60
C LEU A 174 -5.95 27.13 -17.19
N ARG A 175 -5.59 28.40 -17.46
CA ARG A 175 -6.52 29.39 -18.07
C ARG A 175 -7.02 28.94 -19.43
N ASP A 176 -6.17 28.26 -20.20
CA ASP A 176 -6.50 27.74 -21.53
C ASP A 176 -7.55 26.62 -21.50
N VAL A 177 -7.79 25.99 -20.34
CA VAL A 177 -8.64 24.78 -20.21
C VAL A 177 -9.78 24.93 -19.20
N VAL A 178 -9.93 26.10 -18.56
CA VAL A 178 -10.92 26.29 -17.46
C VAL A 178 -12.35 25.97 -17.90
N ASN A 179 -12.74 26.39 -19.12
CA ASN A 179 -14.10 26.28 -19.64
C ASN A 179 -14.31 25.13 -20.63
N ASP A 180 -13.30 24.27 -20.85
CA ASP A 180 -13.43 23.15 -21.77
C ASP A 180 -14.30 22.03 -21.19
N THR A 181 -15.02 21.34 -22.08
CA THR A 181 -15.89 20.20 -21.76
C THR A 181 -15.38 18.88 -22.35
N ASP A 182 -14.32 18.92 -23.17
CA ASP A 182 -13.71 17.72 -23.75
C ASP A 182 -13.09 16.84 -22.65
N PRO A 183 -13.31 15.51 -22.65
CA PRO A 183 -12.87 14.64 -21.56
C PRO A 183 -11.35 14.59 -21.37
N PHE A 184 -10.56 14.75 -22.44
CA PHE A 184 -9.10 14.73 -22.36
C PHE A 184 -8.55 16.09 -21.93
N LEU A 185 -9.16 17.20 -22.36
CA LEU A 185 -8.85 18.53 -21.83
C LEU A 185 -9.21 18.64 -20.35
N LEU A 186 -10.33 18.06 -19.91
CA LEU A 186 -10.69 17.95 -18.50
C LEU A 186 -9.66 17.14 -17.69
N LEU A 187 -9.04 16.11 -18.28
CA LEU A 187 -7.90 15.42 -17.66
C LEU A 187 -6.71 16.38 -17.46
N LEU A 188 -6.33 17.18 -18.46
CA LEU A 188 -5.24 18.17 -18.30
C LEU A 188 -5.57 19.19 -17.22
N LYS A 189 -6.82 19.69 -17.20
CA LYS A 189 -7.30 20.58 -16.14
C LYS A 189 -7.13 19.92 -14.76
N ALA A 190 -7.52 18.66 -14.61
CA ALA A 190 -7.36 17.92 -13.35
C ALA A 190 -5.87 17.76 -12.97
N ILE A 191 -4.98 17.47 -13.93
CA ILE A 191 -3.52 17.38 -13.70
C ILE A 191 -2.98 18.72 -13.22
N PHE A 192 -3.34 19.83 -13.88
CA PHE A 192 -2.87 21.17 -13.52
C PHE A 192 -3.36 21.58 -12.13
N LEU A 193 -4.62 21.32 -11.81
CA LEU A 193 -5.19 21.58 -10.48
C LEU A 193 -4.51 20.75 -9.39
N SER A 194 -4.22 19.47 -9.67
CA SER A 194 -3.48 18.59 -8.75
C SER A 194 -2.07 19.13 -8.48
N ARG A 195 -1.34 19.56 -9.52
CA ARG A 195 0.00 20.18 -9.38
C ARG A 195 -0.02 21.53 -8.64
N LEU A 196 -1.12 22.27 -8.72
CA LEU A 196 -1.35 23.51 -7.96
C LEU A 196 -1.89 23.28 -6.54
N ALA A 197 -1.94 22.02 -6.07
CA ALA A 197 -2.51 21.63 -4.78
C ALA A 197 -3.99 22.01 -4.58
N ARG A 198 -4.74 22.23 -5.68
CA ARG A 198 -6.20 22.48 -5.69
C ARG A 198 -6.97 21.17 -5.81
N ARG A 199 -6.90 20.37 -4.75
CA ARG A 199 -7.30 18.96 -4.74
C ARG A 199 -8.79 18.72 -5.05
N GLU A 200 -9.69 19.46 -4.43
CA GLU A 200 -11.15 19.27 -4.58
C GLU A 200 -11.58 19.50 -6.04
N GLU A 201 -11.12 20.61 -6.62
CA GLU A 201 -11.39 20.91 -8.04
C GLU A 201 -10.73 19.90 -8.98
N ALA A 202 -9.56 19.33 -8.61
CA ALA A 202 -8.92 18.27 -9.38
C ALA A 202 -9.75 16.98 -9.37
N ILE A 203 -10.36 16.62 -8.22
CA ILE A 203 -11.28 15.48 -8.10
C ILE A 203 -12.51 15.71 -8.98
N GLU A 204 -13.13 16.88 -8.91
CA GLU A 204 -14.30 17.22 -9.75
C GLU A 204 -13.96 17.13 -11.24
N ALA A 205 -12.87 17.74 -11.68
CA ALA A 205 -12.43 17.69 -13.08
C ALA A 205 -12.11 16.26 -13.55
N ALA A 206 -11.51 15.43 -12.68
CA ALA A 206 -11.24 14.03 -12.98
C ALA A 206 -12.54 13.21 -13.11
N ILE A 207 -13.53 13.43 -12.24
CA ILE A 207 -14.84 12.77 -12.33
C ILE A 207 -15.56 13.16 -13.62
N LEU A 208 -15.51 14.44 -14.01
CA LEU A 208 -16.09 14.92 -15.27
C LEU A 208 -15.37 14.32 -16.49
N SER A 209 -14.04 14.21 -16.45
CA SER A 209 -13.25 13.51 -17.47
C SER A 209 -13.67 12.03 -17.60
N ILE A 210 -13.84 11.34 -16.47
CA ILE A 210 -14.30 9.95 -16.42
C ILE A 210 -15.74 9.83 -16.96
N ALA A 211 -16.62 10.78 -16.66
CA ALA A 211 -18.00 10.78 -17.13
C ALA A 211 -18.09 10.90 -18.65
N GLY A 212 -17.18 11.69 -19.25
CA GLY A 212 -17.10 11.86 -20.70
C GLY A 212 -16.43 10.68 -21.40
N PHE A 213 -15.27 10.21 -20.91
CA PHE A 213 -14.54 9.10 -21.50
C PHE A 213 -13.99 8.15 -20.41
N PRO A 214 -14.79 7.15 -19.97
CA PRO A 214 -14.42 6.31 -18.84
C PRO A 214 -13.19 5.42 -19.08
N TRP A 215 -12.92 5.05 -20.33
CA TRP A 215 -11.85 4.09 -20.66
C TRP A 215 -10.45 4.71 -20.73
N ASN A 216 -10.27 5.96 -20.31
CA ASN A 216 -8.94 6.54 -20.10
C ASN A 216 -8.47 6.30 -18.67
N TRP A 217 -7.61 5.29 -18.49
CA TRP A 217 -7.08 4.90 -17.18
C TRP A 217 -6.25 5.99 -16.47
N SER A 218 -5.74 6.98 -17.21
CA SER A 218 -5.01 8.10 -16.60
C SER A 218 -5.92 8.95 -15.69
N SER A 219 -7.19 9.14 -16.03
CA SER A 219 -8.13 9.90 -15.20
C SER A 219 -8.40 9.19 -13.87
N TRP A 220 -8.51 7.86 -13.90
CA TRP A 220 -8.66 7.04 -12.68
C TRP A 220 -7.40 7.06 -11.82
N THR A 221 -6.22 6.96 -12.44
CA THR A 221 -4.94 7.00 -11.73
C THR A 221 -4.74 8.36 -11.04
N LEU A 222 -5.09 9.45 -11.71
CA LEU A 222 -5.06 10.79 -11.12
C LEU A 222 -6.05 10.90 -9.96
N LEU A 223 -7.28 10.42 -10.14
CA LEU A 223 -8.29 10.43 -9.09
C LEU A 223 -7.81 9.66 -7.84
N THR A 224 -7.19 8.49 -8.04
CA THR A 224 -6.58 7.71 -6.94
C THR A 224 -5.55 8.54 -6.17
N SER A 225 -4.67 9.28 -6.86
CA SER A 225 -3.66 10.12 -6.22
C SER A 225 -4.25 11.25 -5.34
N CYS A 226 -5.48 11.68 -5.63
CA CYS A 226 -6.16 12.76 -4.90
C CYS A 226 -6.87 12.28 -3.61
N ILE A 227 -7.24 11.00 -3.53
CA ILE A 227 -8.00 10.42 -2.40
C ILE A 227 -7.07 10.16 -1.23
N GLN A 228 -7.41 10.60 -0.01
CA GLN A 228 -6.54 10.56 1.17
C GLN A 228 -6.70 9.33 2.05
N ASP A 229 -7.91 8.83 2.19
CA ASP A 229 -8.26 7.71 3.07
C ASP A 229 -9.40 6.86 2.50
N GLY A 230 -9.70 5.76 3.19
CA GLY A 230 -10.75 4.83 2.77
C GLY A 230 -12.17 5.38 2.95
N GLU A 231 -12.37 6.35 3.85
CA GLU A 231 -13.67 6.98 4.08
C GLU A 231 -14.04 7.89 2.90
N GLU A 232 -13.08 8.69 2.43
CA GLU A 232 -13.21 9.52 1.24
C GLU A 232 -13.46 8.68 -0.01
N LEU A 233 -12.76 7.54 -0.17
CA LEU A 233 -13.06 6.60 -1.25
C LEU A 233 -14.52 6.14 -1.18
N THR A 234 -14.98 5.73 0.00
CA THR A 234 -16.35 5.23 0.21
C THR A 234 -17.39 6.31 -0.09
N ALA A 235 -17.12 7.56 0.29
CA ALA A 235 -17.99 8.70 -0.02
C ALA A 235 -18.00 9.07 -1.51
N LEU A 236 -16.90 8.80 -2.23
CA LEU A 236 -16.75 9.13 -3.64
C LEU A 236 -17.37 8.07 -4.57
N LEU A 237 -17.39 6.80 -4.17
CA LEU A 237 -17.94 5.70 -5.00
C LEU A 237 -19.37 5.96 -5.53
N PRO A 238 -20.34 6.50 -4.75
CA PRO A 238 -21.67 6.84 -5.25
C PRO A 238 -21.71 8.02 -6.24
N LEU A 239 -20.69 8.89 -6.22
CA LEU A 239 -20.59 10.06 -7.08
C LEU A 239 -20.00 9.74 -8.46
N LEU A 240 -19.42 8.55 -8.62
CA LEU A 240 -18.86 8.11 -9.89
C LEU A 240 -19.97 7.95 -10.96
N PRO A 241 -19.66 8.26 -12.23
CA PRO A 241 -20.63 8.19 -13.32
C PRO A 241 -21.00 6.76 -13.74
N LEU A 242 -20.37 5.74 -13.13
CA LEU A 242 -20.54 4.33 -13.41
C LEU A 242 -21.00 3.58 -12.16
N PRO A 243 -21.81 2.52 -12.30
CA PRO A 243 -22.27 1.76 -11.15
C PRO A 243 -21.11 1.04 -10.44
N PRO A 244 -21.18 0.78 -9.11
CA PRO A 244 -20.13 0.09 -8.36
C PRO A 244 -19.79 -1.33 -8.87
N THR A 245 -20.70 -1.96 -9.60
CA THR A 245 -20.51 -3.27 -10.22
C THR A 245 -19.73 -3.19 -11.55
N HIS A 246 -19.48 -2.00 -12.07
CA HIS A 246 -18.72 -1.80 -13.30
C HIS A 246 -17.24 -2.15 -13.10
N LEU A 247 -16.65 -2.78 -14.11
CA LEU A 247 -15.26 -3.24 -14.11
C LEU A 247 -14.26 -2.15 -13.68
N LEU A 248 -14.33 -0.98 -14.33
CA LEU A 248 -13.43 0.14 -14.06
C LEU A 248 -13.52 0.63 -12.62
N VAL A 249 -14.72 0.64 -12.03
CA VAL A 249 -14.93 1.06 -10.64
C VAL A 249 -14.33 0.04 -9.67
N GLN A 250 -14.48 -1.26 -9.95
CA GLN A 250 -13.84 -2.32 -9.15
C GLN A 250 -12.31 -2.26 -9.24
N MET A 251 -11.76 -2.09 -10.45
CA MET A 251 -10.32 -1.92 -10.65
C MET A 251 -9.78 -0.68 -9.94
N PHE A 252 -10.53 0.43 -9.98
CA PHE A 252 -10.20 1.66 -9.27
C PHE A 252 -10.22 1.49 -7.76
N GLN A 253 -11.22 0.80 -7.21
CA GLN A 253 -11.27 0.48 -5.77
C GLN A 253 -10.06 -0.34 -5.34
N ILE A 254 -9.75 -1.43 -6.06
CA ILE A 254 -8.59 -2.29 -5.77
C ILE A 254 -7.29 -1.48 -5.77
N ARG A 255 -7.06 -0.69 -6.83
CA ARG A 255 -5.86 0.14 -6.97
C ARG A 255 -5.75 1.17 -5.84
N THR A 256 -6.86 1.83 -5.50
CA THR A 256 -6.88 2.88 -4.48
C THR A 256 -6.61 2.32 -3.09
N LEU A 257 -7.23 1.20 -2.73
CA LEU A 257 -6.99 0.57 -1.42
C LEU A 257 -5.57 0.01 -1.28
N ASN A 258 -4.97 -0.48 -2.38
CA ASN A 258 -3.55 -0.83 -2.41
C ASN A 258 -2.65 0.40 -2.18
N GLU A 259 -2.92 1.54 -2.84
CA GLU A 259 -2.13 2.77 -2.61
C GLU A 259 -2.30 3.35 -1.20
N LEU A 260 -3.49 3.21 -0.61
CA LEU A 260 -3.76 3.54 0.79
C LEU A 260 -3.18 2.51 1.78
N GLN A 261 -2.59 1.43 1.27
CA GLN A 261 -2.03 0.31 2.04
C GLN A 261 -3.05 -0.33 3.00
N SER A 262 -4.34 -0.24 2.69
CA SER A 262 -5.44 -0.78 3.49
C SER A 262 -6.34 -1.74 2.69
N PRO A 263 -5.79 -2.70 1.92
CA PRO A 263 -6.62 -3.70 1.28
C PRO A 263 -7.19 -4.66 2.33
N THR A 264 -8.34 -5.24 2.02
CA THR A 264 -9.00 -6.30 2.79
C THR A 264 -9.07 -7.57 1.95
N GLU A 265 -9.51 -8.67 2.55
CA GLU A 265 -9.77 -9.91 1.82
C GLU A 265 -10.81 -9.74 0.69
N ASN A 266 -11.67 -8.70 0.77
CA ASN A 266 -12.62 -8.37 -0.28
C ASN A 266 -11.91 -7.99 -1.58
N GLU A 267 -10.81 -7.23 -1.53
CA GLU A 267 -10.06 -6.82 -2.72
C GLU A 267 -9.42 -8.04 -3.40
N ILE A 268 -8.97 -9.03 -2.62
CA ILE A 268 -8.47 -10.31 -3.15
C ILE A 268 -9.61 -11.08 -3.82
N ALA A 269 -10.76 -11.20 -3.15
CA ALA A 269 -11.93 -11.88 -3.71
C ALA A 269 -12.46 -11.19 -4.99
N LEU A 270 -12.37 -9.87 -5.08
CA LEU A 270 -12.66 -9.10 -6.29
C LEU A 270 -11.64 -9.40 -7.39
N CYS A 271 -10.35 -9.41 -7.07
CA CYS A 271 -9.31 -9.82 -8.03
C CYS A 271 -9.56 -11.24 -8.55
N ASP A 272 -9.86 -12.20 -7.68
CA ASP A 272 -10.13 -13.60 -8.05
C ASP A 272 -11.35 -13.72 -8.96
N ARG A 273 -12.41 -12.95 -8.69
CA ARG A 273 -13.58 -12.86 -9.57
C ARG A 273 -13.21 -12.31 -10.95
N LEU A 274 -12.41 -11.25 -11.01
CA LEU A 274 -12.00 -10.63 -12.28
C LEU A 274 -11.01 -11.49 -13.07
N LEU A 275 -10.16 -12.25 -12.38
CA LEU A 275 -9.22 -13.23 -12.96
C LEU A 275 -9.88 -14.57 -13.33
N GLY A 276 -11.19 -14.73 -13.11
CA GLY A 276 -11.92 -15.94 -13.51
C GLY A 276 -11.77 -16.24 -15.02
N ALA A 277 -11.83 -17.52 -15.39
CA ALA A 277 -11.60 -18.00 -16.77
C ALA A 277 -12.47 -17.32 -17.84
N GLU A 278 -13.69 -16.93 -17.46
CA GLU A 278 -14.64 -16.26 -18.36
C GLU A 278 -14.42 -14.74 -18.51
N ASN A 279 -13.59 -14.15 -17.63
CA ASN A 279 -13.35 -12.72 -17.53
C ASN A 279 -11.96 -12.36 -18.10
N TYR A 280 -10.97 -12.10 -17.23
CA TYR A 280 -9.63 -11.61 -17.58
C TYR A 280 -8.51 -12.51 -17.01
N PRO A 281 -8.48 -13.81 -17.34
CA PRO A 281 -7.60 -14.78 -16.67
C PRO A 281 -6.10 -14.54 -16.87
N GLY A 282 -5.72 -13.82 -17.92
CA GLY A 282 -4.32 -13.48 -18.22
C GLY A 282 -3.94 -12.03 -17.92
N SER A 283 -4.75 -11.30 -17.14
CA SER A 283 -4.48 -9.89 -16.87
C SER A 283 -3.34 -9.73 -15.86
N LEU A 284 -2.14 -9.48 -16.37
CA LEU A 284 -0.92 -9.26 -15.57
C LEU A 284 -1.11 -8.10 -14.58
N TRP A 285 -1.80 -7.04 -14.99
CA TRP A 285 -2.09 -5.90 -14.12
C TRP A 285 -2.94 -6.31 -12.90
N LEU A 286 -4.00 -7.10 -13.10
CA LEU A 286 -4.83 -7.60 -12.00
C LEU A 286 -4.07 -8.55 -11.09
N MET A 287 -3.21 -9.41 -11.66
CA MET A 287 -2.36 -10.30 -10.88
C MET A 287 -1.37 -9.52 -10.01
N ILE A 288 -0.79 -8.43 -10.53
CA ILE A 288 0.07 -7.52 -9.76
C ILE A 288 -0.75 -6.87 -8.64
N GLN A 289 -1.96 -6.34 -8.92
CA GLN A 289 -2.79 -5.75 -7.87
C GLN A 289 -3.16 -6.76 -6.78
N ARG A 290 -3.43 -8.02 -7.14
CA ARG A 290 -3.67 -9.09 -6.18
C ARG A 290 -2.42 -9.38 -5.34
N ALA A 291 -1.24 -9.46 -5.96
CA ALA A 291 0.02 -9.67 -5.26
C ALA A 291 0.35 -8.52 -4.31
N THR A 292 0.06 -7.26 -4.71
CA THR A 292 0.17 -6.09 -3.85
C THR A 292 -0.78 -6.16 -2.64
N ALA A 293 -2.02 -6.59 -2.85
CA ALA A 293 -2.98 -6.75 -1.77
C ALA A 293 -2.51 -7.80 -0.75
N LEU A 294 -2.04 -8.96 -1.24
CA LEU A 294 -1.46 -10.02 -0.40
C LEU A 294 -0.20 -9.55 0.35
N TYR A 295 0.66 -8.77 -0.30
CA TYR A 295 1.83 -8.17 0.33
C TYR A 295 1.45 -7.28 1.53
N HIS A 296 0.42 -6.45 1.39
CA HIS A 296 -0.07 -5.60 2.47
C HIS A 296 -0.78 -6.38 3.59
N LEU A 297 -1.37 -7.53 3.27
CA LEU A 297 -1.93 -8.46 4.25
C LEU A 297 -0.89 -9.43 4.84
N HIS A 298 0.40 -9.28 4.49
CA HIS A 298 1.50 -10.12 4.94
C HIS A 298 1.41 -11.61 4.54
N ASP A 299 0.59 -11.97 3.55
CA ASP A 299 0.59 -13.31 2.94
C ASP A 299 1.63 -13.37 1.82
N PHE A 300 2.90 -13.53 2.23
CA PHE A 300 4.05 -13.52 1.35
C PHE A 300 4.13 -14.76 0.45
N GLU A 301 3.66 -15.92 0.92
CA GLU A 301 3.70 -17.17 0.17
C GLU A 301 2.76 -17.10 -1.05
N GLN A 302 1.51 -16.69 -0.84
CA GLN A 302 0.58 -16.52 -1.96
C GLN A 302 1.01 -15.38 -2.90
N ALA A 303 1.59 -14.30 -2.36
CA ALA A 303 2.06 -13.19 -3.19
C ALA A 303 3.20 -13.64 -4.11
N GLU A 304 4.17 -14.41 -3.59
CA GLU A 304 5.25 -14.99 -4.39
C GLU A 304 4.71 -15.93 -5.46
N ALA A 305 3.74 -16.80 -5.12
CA ALA A 305 3.10 -17.70 -6.07
C ALA A 305 2.37 -16.94 -7.20
N GLN A 306 1.81 -15.75 -6.92
CA GLN A 306 1.24 -14.91 -7.98
C GLN A 306 2.32 -14.35 -8.91
N PHE A 307 3.47 -13.92 -8.38
CA PHE A 307 4.59 -13.47 -9.21
C PHE A 307 5.17 -14.59 -10.08
N ASP A 308 5.23 -15.82 -9.57
CA ASP A 308 5.64 -16.97 -10.39
C ASP A 308 4.68 -17.20 -11.58
N ARG A 309 3.37 -16.99 -11.39
CA ARG A 309 2.39 -17.02 -12.49
C ARG A 309 2.56 -15.84 -13.45
N ILE A 310 2.87 -14.64 -12.95
CA ILE A 310 3.15 -13.46 -13.78
C ILE A 310 4.34 -13.73 -14.70
N PHE A 311 5.45 -14.25 -14.17
CA PHE A 311 6.64 -14.54 -14.98
C PHE A 311 6.47 -15.74 -15.91
N ALA A 312 5.59 -16.69 -15.59
CA ALA A 312 5.22 -17.76 -16.52
C ALA A 312 4.50 -17.22 -17.78
N LEU A 313 3.77 -16.11 -17.65
CA LEU A 313 3.07 -15.45 -18.77
C LEU A 313 3.96 -14.41 -19.48
N ASP A 314 4.73 -13.63 -18.72
CA ASP A 314 5.64 -12.60 -19.22
C ASP A 314 6.95 -12.58 -18.41
N PRO A 315 8.01 -13.27 -18.89
CA PRO A 315 9.30 -13.33 -18.22
C PRO A 315 10.02 -11.98 -18.09
N TYR A 316 9.66 -10.98 -18.91
CA TYR A 316 10.33 -9.68 -18.95
C TYR A 316 9.54 -8.59 -18.23
N ARG A 317 8.54 -8.96 -17.43
CA ARG A 317 7.69 -8.03 -16.69
C ARG A 317 8.45 -7.32 -15.57
N ILE A 318 8.66 -6.01 -15.73
CA ILE A 318 9.34 -5.17 -14.70
C ILE A 318 8.38 -4.58 -13.68
N ASP A 319 7.15 -4.20 -14.05
CA ASP A 319 6.27 -3.52 -13.09
C ASP A 319 5.86 -4.49 -11.96
N GLY A 320 5.96 -4.02 -10.72
CA GLY A 320 5.67 -4.82 -9.52
C GLY A 320 6.87 -5.63 -8.98
N ILE A 321 8.03 -5.59 -9.63
CA ILE A 321 9.21 -6.35 -9.18
C ILE A 321 9.79 -5.86 -7.85
N ASP A 322 9.59 -4.59 -7.55
CA ASP A 322 9.94 -3.97 -6.28
C ASP A 322 9.17 -4.59 -5.11
N ILE A 323 7.89 -4.90 -5.32
CA ILE A 323 7.05 -5.61 -4.34
C ILE A 323 7.59 -7.02 -4.12
N LEU A 324 7.83 -7.77 -5.18
CA LEU A 324 8.45 -9.10 -5.08
C LEU A 324 9.82 -9.03 -4.40
N SER A 325 10.63 -8.03 -4.74
CA SER A 325 11.94 -7.85 -4.12
C SER A 325 11.84 -7.64 -2.62
N ASN A 326 10.87 -6.83 -2.17
CA ASN A 326 10.62 -6.63 -0.74
C ASN A 326 10.12 -7.92 -0.07
N ILE A 327 9.26 -8.71 -0.74
CA ILE A 327 8.81 -10.02 -0.24
C ILE A 327 10.02 -10.93 -0.04
N LEU A 328 10.86 -11.11 -1.06
CA LEU A 328 12.04 -11.98 -1.00
C LEU A 328 13.08 -11.51 0.03
N TYR A 329 13.17 -10.20 0.27
CA TYR A 329 13.98 -9.63 1.32
C TYR A 329 13.45 -10.03 2.71
N VAL A 330 12.15 -9.86 2.95
CA VAL A 330 11.51 -10.20 4.24
C VAL A 330 11.50 -11.72 4.49
N THR A 331 11.27 -12.54 3.47
CA THR A 331 11.34 -14.01 3.58
C THR A 331 12.77 -14.55 3.59
N ASN A 332 13.79 -13.68 3.49
CA ASN A 332 15.21 -14.01 3.47
C ASN A 332 15.60 -15.02 2.35
N ASN A 333 14.89 -15.02 1.22
CA ASN A 333 15.17 -15.90 0.08
C ASN A 333 16.29 -15.33 -0.80
N ARG A 334 17.52 -15.40 -0.28
CA ARG A 334 18.72 -14.84 -0.93
C ARG A 334 19.01 -15.42 -2.31
N LEU A 335 18.71 -16.69 -2.55
CA LEU A 335 18.98 -17.36 -3.82
C LEU A 335 18.09 -16.81 -4.95
N LYS A 336 16.77 -16.78 -4.72
CA LYS A 336 15.81 -16.27 -5.71
C LYS A 336 16.04 -14.78 -5.99
N LEU A 337 16.27 -13.98 -4.93
CA LEU A 337 16.57 -12.56 -5.07
C LEU A 337 17.83 -12.28 -5.90
N THR A 338 18.89 -13.08 -5.72
CA THR A 338 20.15 -12.93 -6.49
C THR A 338 19.97 -13.28 -7.97
N ARG A 339 19.25 -14.36 -8.28
CA ARG A 339 18.96 -14.75 -9.67
C ARG A 339 18.17 -13.66 -10.38
N LEU A 340 17.08 -13.23 -9.75
CA LEU A 340 16.18 -12.22 -10.29
C LEU A 340 16.90 -10.86 -10.48
N ALA A 341 17.73 -10.45 -9.52
CA ALA A 341 18.56 -9.25 -9.65
C ALA A 341 19.50 -9.29 -10.88
N ASN A 342 20.14 -10.43 -11.16
CA ASN A 342 21.04 -10.55 -12.31
C ASN A 342 20.28 -10.58 -13.65
N GLU A 343 19.14 -11.28 -13.70
CA GLU A 343 18.30 -11.38 -14.89
C GLU A 343 17.74 -10.01 -15.29
N PHE A 344 17.10 -9.29 -14.36
CA PHE A 344 16.48 -8.01 -14.67
C PHE A 344 17.48 -6.87 -14.88
N LEU A 345 18.66 -6.95 -14.26
CA LEU A 345 19.76 -6.03 -14.56
C LEU A 345 20.27 -6.17 -16.00
N ALA A 346 20.20 -7.39 -16.57
CA ALA A 346 20.54 -7.63 -17.98
C ALA A 346 19.44 -7.16 -18.95
N VAL A 347 18.17 -7.20 -18.54
CA VAL A 347 17.03 -6.74 -19.34
C VAL A 347 16.99 -5.21 -19.43
N ASP A 348 16.88 -4.51 -18.29
CA ASP A 348 16.84 -3.05 -18.27
C ASP A 348 17.46 -2.47 -16.99
N LYS A 349 18.70 -2.00 -17.12
CA LYS A 349 19.46 -1.38 -16.03
C LYS A 349 19.01 0.04 -15.65
N ASN A 350 18.15 0.67 -16.44
CA ASN A 350 17.76 2.09 -16.30
C ASN A 350 16.33 2.26 -15.79
N ARG A 351 15.79 1.23 -15.13
CA ARG A 351 14.53 1.29 -14.40
C ARG A 351 14.75 1.47 -12.90
N PRO A 352 13.98 2.36 -12.23
CA PRO A 352 14.07 2.53 -10.79
C PRO A 352 13.69 1.25 -10.03
N GLU A 353 12.71 0.48 -10.52
CA GLU A 353 12.28 -0.79 -9.91
C GLU A 353 13.42 -1.82 -9.89
N VAL A 354 14.14 -1.95 -11.01
CA VAL A 354 15.30 -2.85 -11.13
C VAL A 354 16.45 -2.38 -10.24
N CYS A 355 16.68 -1.08 -10.14
CA CYS A 355 17.68 -0.54 -9.22
C CYS A 355 17.34 -0.84 -7.76
N CYS A 356 16.07 -0.76 -7.35
CA CYS A 356 15.64 -1.14 -6.00
C CYS A 356 15.79 -2.64 -5.74
N LEU A 357 15.45 -3.49 -6.72
CA LEU A 357 15.68 -4.92 -6.66
C LEU A 357 17.15 -5.27 -6.41
N VAL A 358 18.06 -4.66 -7.17
CA VAL A 358 19.51 -4.87 -7.00
C VAL A 358 19.99 -4.28 -5.66
N GLY A 359 19.41 -3.15 -5.23
CA GLY A 359 19.66 -2.56 -3.92
C GLY A 359 19.33 -3.53 -2.78
N ASN A 360 18.13 -4.10 -2.80
CA ASN A 360 17.68 -5.12 -1.84
C ASN A 360 18.57 -6.38 -1.87
N HIS A 361 19.02 -6.81 -3.06
CA HIS A 361 19.99 -7.91 -3.17
C HIS A 361 21.30 -7.62 -2.40
N TYR A 362 21.87 -6.42 -2.56
CA TYR A 362 23.09 -6.04 -1.85
C TYR A 362 22.85 -5.81 -0.36
N SER A 363 21.71 -5.24 0.01
CA SER A 363 21.29 -5.07 1.41
C SER A 363 21.24 -6.41 2.14
N LEU A 364 20.58 -7.42 1.54
CA LEU A 364 20.48 -8.77 2.12
C LEU A 364 21.84 -9.49 2.23
N ARG A 365 22.86 -9.02 1.51
CA ARG A 365 24.25 -9.51 1.63
C ARG A 365 25.07 -8.77 2.71
N GLY A 366 24.52 -7.74 3.34
CA GLY A 366 25.23 -6.83 4.24
C GLY A 366 26.11 -5.81 3.52
N GLU A 367 26.00 -5.66 2.19
CA GLU A 367 26.79 -4.73 1.39
C GLU A 367 26.09 -3.37 1.27
N HIS A 368 25.80 -2.72 2.40
CA HIS A 368 24.97 -1.51 2.51
C HIS A 368 25.43 -0.35 1.62
N VAL A 369 26.74 -0.12 1.49
CA VAL A 369 27.29 0.95 0.64
C VAL A 369 26.94 0.74 -0.84
N LYS A 370 26.94 -0.52 -1.32
CA LYS A 370 26.51 -0.82 -2.69
C LYS A 370 25.01 -0.69 -2.84
N ALA A 371 24.22 -1.12 -1.85
CA ALA A 371 22.78 -0.94 -1.82
C ALA A 371 22.41 0.56 -1.97
N ILE A 372 23.03 1.42 -1.16
CA ILE A 372 22.86 2.89 -1.24
C ILE A 372 23.19 3.43 -2.64
N LYS A 373 24.24 2.93 -3.30
CA LYS A 373 24.60 3.35 -4.66
C LYS A 373 23.48 3.03 -5.65
N TYR A 374 22.84 1.87 -5.55
CA TYR A 374 21.74 1.48 -6.42
C TYR A 374 20.44 2.21 -6.08
N PHE A 375 20.10 2.40 -4.81
CA PHE A 375 18.94 3.21 -4.42
C PHE A 375 19.11 4.67 -4.84
N ARG A 376 20.31 5.25 -4.70
CA ARG A 376 20.62 6.59 -5.22
C ARG A 376 20.49 6.66 -6.74
N ARG A 377 20.85 5.60 -7.46
CA ARG A 377 20.62 5.53 -8.91
C ARG A 377 19.13 5.47 -9.24
N ALA A 378 18.34 4.73 -8.46
CA ALA A 378 16.88 4.70 -8.62
C ALA A 378 16.28 6.12 -8.46
N THR A 379 16.71 6.87 -7.44
CA THR A 379 16.23 8.25 -7.21
C THR A 379 16.75 9.28 -8.23
N GLN A 380 17.80 8.95 -8.98
CA GLN A 380 18.27 9.74 -10.13
C GLN A 380 17.47 9.43 -11.40
N LEU A 381 17.02 8.20 -11.58
CA LEU A 381 16.17 7.80 -12.70
C LEU A 381 14.73 8.32 -12.53
N ASP A 382 14.18 8.20 -11.33
CA ASP A 382 12.90 8.77 -10.95
C ASP A 382 12.97 9.29 -9.52
N ARG A 383 12.88 10.61 -9.38
CA ARG A 383 12.97 11.28 -8.09
C ARG A 383 11.70 11.14 -7.26
N SER A 384 10.57 10.85 -7.90
CA SER A 384 9.27 10.61 -7.23
C SER A 384 9.10 9.14 -6.79
N TYR A 385 10.08 8.28 -7.09
CA TYR A 385 10.06 6.89 -6.70
C TYR A 385 10.29 6.70 -5.20
N LEU A 386 9.19 6.65 -4.47
CA LEU A 386 9.10 6.66 -3.00
C LEU A 386 9.91 5.54 -2.32
N SER A 387 9.81 4.31 -2.82
CA SER A 387 10.44 3.13 -2.20
C SER A 387 11.97 3.24 -2.18
N ALA A 388 12.59 3.86 -3.19
CA ALA A 388 14.03 4.06 -3.20
C ALA A 388 14.50 5.01 -2.10
N TRP A 389 13.73 6.06 -1.78
CA TRP A 389 14.09 7.00 -0.71
C TRP A 389 13.98 6.35 0.67
N THR A 390 12.93 5.57 0.91
CA THR A 390 12.76 4.86 2.20
C THR A 390 13.80 3.77 2.39
N LEU A 391 14.04 2.93 1.37
CA LEU A 391 15.06 1.89 1.43
C LEU A 391 16.47 2.48 1.58
N MET A 392 16.79 3.57 0.88
CA MET A 392 18.06 4.28 1.07
C MET A 392 18.21 4.81 2.50
N GLY A 393 17.12 5.28 3.11
CA GLY A 393 17.09 5.68 4.52
C GLY A 393 17.42 4.52 5.47
N HIS A 394 16.83 3.35 5.25
CA HIS A 394 17.13 2.14 6.04
C HIS A 394 18.62 1.77 5.94
N GLU A 395 19.19 1.76 4.74
CA GLU A 395 20.62 1.47 4.58
C GLU A 395 21.52 2.50 5.29
N TYR A 396 21.12 3.78 5.32
CA TYR A 396 21.85 4.80 6.07
C TYR A 396 21.77 4.58 7.59
N VAL A 397 20.63 4.09 8.09
CA VAL A 397 20.46 3.69 9.50
C VAL A 397 21.39 2.53 9.83
N GLU A 398 21.46 1.49 8.99
CA GLU A 398 22.34 0.33 9.20
C GLU A 398 23.83 0.71 9.28
N ILE A 399 24.28 1.66 8.45
CA ILE A 399 25.66 2.19 8.53
C ILE A 399 25.85 3.28 9.60
N LYS A 400 24.83 3.54 10.44
CA LYS A 400 24.82 4.56 11.50
C LYS A 400 25.04 5.99 11.02
N ASN A 401 24.68 6.29 9.77
CA ASN A 401 24.69 7.65 9.24
C ASN A 401 23.29 8.28 9.36
N SER A 402 22.91 8.64 10.60
CA SER A 402 21.57 9.16 10.89
C SER A 402 21.23 10.46 10.15
N HIS A 403 22.23 11.30 9.83
CA HIS A 403 22.00 12.57 9.14
C HIS A 403 21.52 12.36 7.70
N ALA A 404 22.20 11.48 6.96
CA ALA A 404 21.80 11.11 5.61
C ALA A 404 20.47 10.32 5.60
N ALA A 405 20.23 9.49 6.62
CA ALA A 405 18.95 8.79 6.79
C ALA A 405 17.79 9.79 6.94
N ILE A 406 17.93 10.80 7.80
CA ILE A 406 16.92 11.84 8.02
C ILE A 406 16.62 12.59 6.71
N GLU A 407 17.64 12.95 5.92
CA GLU A 407 17.43 13.61 4.63
C GLU A 407 16.65 12.70 3.66
N ALA A 408 17.03 11.42 3.57
CA ALA A 408 16.35 10.45 2.70
C ALA A 408 14.88 10.26 3.09
N TYR A 409 14.59 10.07 4.38
CA TYR A 409 13.21 9.92 4.83
C TYR A 409 12.39 11.21 4.72
N ARG A 410 12.97 12.39 4.96
CA ARG A 410 12.28 13.66 4.70
C ARG A 410 11.88 13.80 3.24
N ARG A 411 12.73 13.38 2.30
CA ARG A 411 12.39 13.34 0.87
C ARG A 411 11.25 12.36 0.60
N ALA A 412 11.27 11.17 1.20
CA ALA A 412 10.17 10.20 1.09
C ALA A 412 8.83 10.76 1.60
N VAL A 413 8.82 11.38 2.79
CA VAL A 413 7.63 12.01 3.38
C VAL A 413 7.09 13.14 2.50
N ASN A 414 7.96 13.94 1.89
CA ASN A 414 7.52 15.01 0.99
C ASN A 414 6.83 14.46 -0.26
N ILE A 415 7.35 13.36 -0.84
CA ILE A 415 6.75 12.69 -2.00
C ILE A 415 5.39 12.10 -1.64
N ASN A 416 5.34 11.33 -0.54
CA ASN A 416 4.11 10.75 -0.05
C ASN A 416 4.06 10.81 1.48
N ARG A 417 3.22 11.71 1.99
CA ARG A 417 3.00 11.90 3.43
C ARG A 417 2.28 10.71 4.09
N ARG A 418 1.77 9.76 3.32
CA ARG A 418 1.03 8.59 3.80
C ARG A 418 1.90 7.37 4.00
N ASP A 419 3.17 7.40 3.61
CA ASP A 419 4.06 6.27 3.85
C ASP A 419 4.50 6.24 5.31
N TYR A 420 3.83 5.40 6.10
CA TYR A 420 4.15 5.22 7.52
C TYR A 420 5.60 4.76 7.73
N ARG A 421 6.20 4.05 6.76
CA ARG A 421 7.58 3.54 6.85
C ARG A 421 8.58 4.69 6.89
N ALA A 422 8.33 5.76 6.13
CA ALA A 422 9.19 6.95 6.15
C ALA A 422 9.11 7.70 7.49
N TRP A 423 7.91 7.81 8.06
CA TRP A 423 7.71 8.41 9.38
C TRP A 423 8.33 7.58 10.50
N TYR A 424 8.14 6.26 10.46
CA TYR A 424 8.79 5.33 11.38
C TYR A 424 10.32 5.41 11.28
N GLY A 425 10.86 5.41 10.06
CA GLY A 425 12.30 5.56 9.81
C GLY A 425 12.86 6.90 10.30
N LEU A 426 12.11 8.00 10.20
CA LEU A 426 12.47 9.27 10.84
C LEU A 426 12.55 9.13 12.34
N GLY A 427 11.53 8.54 12.97
CA GLY A 427 11.52 8.27 14.41
C GLY A 427 12.76 7.49 14.84
N GLN A 428 13.06 6.40 14.15
CA GLN A 428 14.23 5.55 14.41
C GLN A 428 15.56 6.30 14.22
N ALA A 429 15.66 7.13 13.19
CA ALA A 429 16.87 7.93 12.95
C ALA A 429 17.11 8.99 14.03
N TYR A 430 16.04 9.59 14.59
CA TYR A 430 16.12 10.53 15.71
C TYR A 430 16.35 9.83 17.05
N GLU A 431 15.81 8.63 17.23
CA GLU A 431 16.08 7.76 18.38
C GLU A 431 17.57 7.39 18.44
N LEU A 432 18.19 7.06 17.31
CA LEU A 432 19.64 6.82 17.21
C LEU A 432 20.51 8.05 17.54
N LEU A 433 19.92 9.26 17.49
CA LEU A 433 20.57 10.50 17.92
C LEU A 433 20.26 10.86 19.38
N ASN A 434 19.57 9.98 20.12
CA ASN A 434 19.05 10.21 21.48
C ASN A 434 18.15 11.45 21.59
N MET A 435 17.46 11.82 20.49
CA MET A 435 16.52 12.94 20.44
C MET A 435 15.09 12.42 20.57
N HIS A 436 14.77 11.84 21.73
CA HIS A 436 13.52 11.10 21.96
C HIS A 436 12.24 11.93 21.77
N GLU A 437 12.25 13.23 22.11
CA GLU A 437 11.11 14.14 21.87
C GLU A 437 10.80 14.31 20.37
N TYR A 438 11.83 14.44 19.53
CA TYR A 438 11.65 14.50 18.08
C TYR A 438 11.20 13.15 17.53
N ALA A 439 11.79 12.05 18.01
CA ALA A 439 11.39 10.70 17.61
C ALA A 439 9.91 10.45 17.93
N LEU A 440 9.45 10.87 19.11
CA LEU A 440 8.07 10.75 19.56
C LEU A 440 7.10 11.46 18.60
N HIS A 441 7.40 12.69 18.19
CA HIS A 441 6.59 13.42 17.22
C HIS A 441 6.43 12.61 15.92
N TYR A 442 7.50 12.03 15.38
CA TYR A 442 7.41 11.24 14.15
C TYR A 442 6.71 9.89 14.33
N TYR A 443 6.92 9.21 15.47
CA TYR A 443 6.20 7.99 15.79
C TYR A 443 4.69 8.22 15.97
N GLN A 444 4.27 9.36 16.52
CA GLN A 444 2.85 9.73 16.61
C GLN A 444 2.20 9.88 15.22
N TYR A 445 2.91 10.44 14.23
CA TYR A 445 2.41 10.47 12.85
C TYR A 445 2.33 9.06 12.25
N ALA A 446 3.32 8.20 12.52
CA ALA A 446 3.30 6.81 12.04
C ALA A 446 2.13 6.01 12.64
N THR A 447 1.87 6.14 13.95
CA THR A 447 0.74 5.46 14.63
C THR A 447 -0.62 6.00 14.19
N ALA A 448 -0.72 7.28 13.84
CA ALA A 448 -1.94 7.84 13.25
C ALA A 448 -2.27 7.22 11.87
N LEU A 449 -1.25 6.95 11.04
CA LEU A 449 -1.43 6.31 9.73
C LEU A 449 -1.72 4.80 9.85
N LYS A 450 -1.11 4.12 10.82
CA LYS A 450 -1.27 2.69 11.07
C LYS A 450 -1.61 2.43 12.55
N PRO A 451 -2.87 2.66 12.96
CA PRO A 451 -3.28 2.56 14.36
C PRO A 451 -3.27 1.14 14.92
N TYR A 452 -3.20 0.11 14.07
CA TYR A 452 -3.20 -1.29 14.49
C TYR A 452 -1.81 -1.97 14.36
N ASP A 453 -0.76 -1.25 13.96
CA ASP A 453 0.59 -1.84 13.92
C ASP A 453 1.23 -1.79 15.32
N VAL A 454 1.46 -2.99 15.87
CA VAL A 454 2.03 -3.21 17.21
C VAL A 454 3.41 -2.55 17.35
N ARG A 455 4.25 -2.61 16.31
CA ARG A 455 5.65 -2.14 16.37
C ARG A 455 5.73 -0.64 16.53
N LEU A 456 4.80 0.09 15.93
CA LEU A 456 4.75 1.55 15.98
C LEU A 456 4.40 2.03 17.40
N TRP A 457 3.39 1.40 18.02
CA TRP A 457 3.01 1.69 19.41
C TRP A 457 4.10 1.30 20.41
N GLN A 458 4.79 0.19 20.16
CA GLN A 458 5.93 -0.23 20.97
C GLN A 458 7.07 0.79 20.90
N ALA A 459 7.46 1.23 19.69
CA ALA A 459 8.49 2.26 19.51
C ALA A 459 8.12 3.59 20.17
N GLN A 460 6.85 4.00 20.05
CA GLN A 460 6.33 5.19 20.73
C GLN A 460 6.38 5.03 22.26
N GLY A 461 5.98 3.86 22.79
CA GLY A 461 6.03 3.55 24.22
C GLY A 461 7.46 3.57 24.79
N MET A 462 8.42 3.01 24.06
CA MET A 462 9.84 3.06 24.44
C MET A 462 10.37 4.50 24.47
N CYS A 463 9.99 5.34 23.50
CA CYS A 463 10.35 6.77 23.54
C CYS A 463 9.73 7.51 24.73
N TYR A 464 8.49 7.18 25.13
CA TYR A 464 7.89 7.74 26.34
C TYR A 464 8.60 7.28 27.62
N GLU A 465 9.10 6.04 27.66
CA GLU A 465 9.90 5.54 28.77
C GLU A 465 11.22 6.31 28.91
N GLU A 466 11.96 6.51 27.82
CA GLU A 466 13.24 7.25 27.80
C GLU A 466 13.07 8.74 28.14
N THR A 467 11.92 9.34 27.81
CA THR A 467 11.58 10.72 28.20
C THR A 467 11.05 10.84 29.64
N GLY A 468 10.90 9.72 30.36
CA GLY A 468 10.39 9.68 31.74
C GLY A 468 8.86 9.79 31.86
N ARG A 469 8.12 9.81 30.75
CA ARG A 469 6.65 9.92 30.71
C ARG A 469 6.00 8.54 30.82
N LEU A 470 6.25 7.87 31.95
CA LEU A 470 5.92 6.45 32.17
C LEU A 470 4.43 6.12 32.00
N ARG A 471 3.51 6.99 32.45
CA ARG A 471 2.06 6.73 32.33
C ARG A 471 1.58 6.64 30.88
N GLU A 472 2.11 7.49 30.02
CA GLU A 472 1.76 7.50 28.60
C GLU A 472 2.43 6.35 27.85
N ALA A 473 3.62 5.92 28.31
CA ALA A 473 4.24 4.68 27.84
C ALA A 473 3.33 3.47 28.11
N VAL A 474 2.74 3.38 29.32
CA VAL A 474 1.75 2.35 29.66
C VAL A 474 0.54 2.40 28.73
N GLU A 475 -0.02 3.58 28.47
CA GLU A 475 -1.16 3.71 27.54
C GLU A 475 -0.81 3.25 26.12
N CYS A 476 0.37 3.61 25.61
CA CYS A 476 0.84 3.18 24.29
C CYS A 476 1.03 1.66 24.21
N LEU A 477 1.67 1.06 25.22
CA LEU A 477 1.88 -0.39 25.25
C LEU A 477 0.57 -1.17 25.47
N LYS A 478 -0.38 -0.63 26.25
CA LYS A 478 -1.74 -1.19 26.38
C LYS A 478 -2.47 -1.16 25.03
N ARG A 479 -2.31 -0.09 24.22
CA ARG A 479 -2.83 -0.05 22.84
C ARG A 479 -2.13 -1.05 21.93
N ALA A 480 -0.80 -1.19 22.04
CA ALA A 480 -0.04 -2.18 21.27
C ALA A 480 -0.52 -3.61 21.53
N LEU A 481 -0.98 -3.91 22.76
CA LEU A 481 -1.44 -5.24 23.16
C LEU A 481 -2.79 -5.64 22.52
N ILE A 482 -3.59 -4.70 22.02
CA ILE A 482 -4.93 -4.99 21.45
C ILE A 482 -4.82 -5.83 20.15
N PRO A 483 -4.04 -5.41 19.13
CA PRO A 483 -3.83 -6.20 17.92
C PRO A 483 -2.66 -7.20 18.02
N ALA A 484 -1.96 -7.25 19.16
CA ALA A 484 -0.82 -8.15 19.34
C ALA A 484 -1.24 -9.62 19.31
N ASP A 485 -0.30 -10.47 18.87
CA ASP A 485 -0.43 -11.92 18.98
C ASP A 485 -0.69 -12.31 20.45
N PRO A 486 -1.69 -13.17 20.76
CA PRO A 486 -1.87 -13.71 22.11
C PRO A 486 -0.61 -14.33 22.72
N HIS A 487 0.32 -14.80 21.88
CA HIS A 487 1.61 -15.38 22.26
C HIS A 487 2.72 -14.34 22.49
N GLU A 488 2.43 -13.05 22.34
CA GLU A 488 3.38 -11.95 22.51
C GLU A 488 3.68 -11.69 24.01
N ILE A 489 4.94 -11.89 24.39
CA ILE A 489 5.40 -11.72 25.78
C ILE A 489 6.19 -10.43 26.00
N THR A 490 6.77 -9.84 24.94
CA THR A 490 7.71 -8.71 25.08
C THR A 490 7.01 -7.46 25.62
N ILE A 491 5.81 -7.16 25.11
CA ILE A 491 5.00 -6.01 25.55
C ILE A 491 4.57 -6.18 27.02
N ASN A 492 4.19 -7.40 27.42
CA ASN A 492 3.85 -7.69 28.81
C ASN A 492 5.05 -7.50 29.75
N LEU A 493 6.26 -7.89 29.32
CA LEU A 493 7.48 -7.64 30.08
C LEU A 493 7.81 -6.14 30.17
N MET A 494 7.62 -5.38 29.08
CA MET A 494 7.80 -3.92 29.08
C MET A 494 6.82 -3.23 30.04
N LEU A 495 5.54 -3.61 30.00
CA LEU A 495 4.53 -3.11 30.93
C LEU A 495 4.88 -3.44 32.38
N ALA A 496 5.29 -4.68 32.67
CA ALA A 496 5.70 -5.09 34.01
C ALA A 496 6.89 -4.26 34.53
N ARG A 497 7.89 -3.99 33.66
CA ARG A 497 9.03 -3.12 33.98
C ARG A 497 8.58 -1.70 34.31
N ILE A 498 7.70 -1.11 33.49
CA ILE A 498 7.25 0.28 33.68
C ILE A 498 6.39 0.41 34.95
N HIS A 499 5.47 -0.53 35.20
CA HIS A 499 4.67 -0.54 36.44
C HIS A 499 5.55 -0.72 37.68
N ARG A 500 6.64 -1.49 37.59
CA ARG A 500 7.64 -1.56 38.67
C ARG A 500 8.31 -0.21 38.91
N ASN A 501 8.64 0.53 37.86
CA ASN A 501 9.22 1.88 37.96
C ASN A 501 8.22 2.92 38.51
N LEU A 502 6.91 2.66 38.38
CA LEU A 502 5.82 3.47 38.94
C LEU A 502 5.44 3.08 40.38
N ASP A 503 6.15 2.12 41.00
CA ASP A 503 5.83 1.50 42.31
C ASP A 503 4.46 0.80 42.37
N GLU A 504 3.86 0.48 41.21
CA GLU A 504 2.59 -0.22 41.06
C GLU A 504 2.81 -1.74 41.01
N HIS A 505 3.34 -2.30 42.11
CA HIS A 505 3.78 -3.70 42.17
C HIS A 505 2.65 -4.73 41.89
N ALA A 506 1.40 -4.40 42.23
CA ALA A 506 0.25 -5.27 41.96
C ALA A 506 0.01 -5.45 40.45
N GLU A 507 0.05 -4.37 39.68
CA GLU A 507 -0.13 -4.41 38.22
C GLU A 507 1.07 -5.07 37.54
N ALA A 508 2.29 -4.77 37.98
CA ALA A 508 3.50 -5.40 37.44
C ALA A 508 3.46 -6.94 37.55
N VAL A 509 2.99 -7.45 38.70
CA VAL A 509 2.87 -8.89 38.95
C VAL A 509 1.76 -9.52 38.12
N ALA A 510 0.66 -8.80 37.85
CA ALA A 510 -0.39 -9.28 36.95
C ALA A 510 0.15 -9.49 35.52
N TYR A 511 1.00 -8.58 35.02
CA TYR A 511 1.66 -8.75 33.72
C TYR A 511 2.69 -9.88 33.72
N HIS A 512 3.50 -10.03 34.77
CA HIS A 512 4.40 -11.17 34.90
C HIS A 512 3.65 -12.51 34.96
N ARG A 513 2.51 -12.57 35.64
CA ARG A 513 1.64 -13.76 35.66
C ARG A 513 1.16 -14.10 34.26
N ARG A 514 0.71 -13.12 33.47
CA ARG A 514 0.29 -13.32 32.07
C ARG A 514 1.44 -13.86 31.21
N VAL A 515 2.67 -13.39 31.40
CA VAL A 515 3.86 -13.93 30.71
C VAL A 515 4.05 -15.43 31.04
N VAL A 516 3.96 -15.80 32.32
CA VAL A 516 4.09 -17.21 32.74
C VAL A 516 2.97 -18.06 32.14
N GLU A 517 1.73 -17.57 32.13
CA GLU A 517 0.58 -18.28 31.56
C GLU A 517 0.73 -18.51 30.05
N VAL A 518 1.14 -17.48 29.30
CA VAL A 518 1.40 -17.59 27.84
C VAL A 518 2.57 -18.53 27.56
N CYS A 519 3.69 -18.41 28.27
CA CYS A 519 4.81 -19.33 28.07
C CYS A 519 4.45 -20.78 28.42
N ARG A 520 3.55 -21.00 29.39
CA ARG A 520 3.03 -22.32 29.73
C ARG A 520 2.11 -22.88 28.65
N SER A 521 1.20 -22.07 28.09
CA SER A 521 0.34 -22.52 26.98
C SER A 521 1.15 -22.92 25.75
N ASP A 522 2.26 -22.22 25.53
CA ASP A 522 3.13 -22.39 24.37
C ASP A 522 4.18 -23.50 24.55
N LEU A 523 4.23 -24.11 25.74
CA LEU A 523 5.25 -25.10 26.11
C LEU A 523 6.70 -24.57 25.95
N ARG A 524 6.91 -23.26 26.17
CA ARG A 524 8.23 -22.63 26.12
C ARG A 524 9.11 -23.13 27.27
N PRO A 525 10.45 -23.17 27.08
CA PRO A 525 11.36 -23.58 28.13
C PRO A 525 11.23 -22.67 29.36
N VAL A 526 11.36 -23.27 30.56
CA VAL A 526 11.22 -22.56 31.85
C VAL A 526 12.17 -21.36 31.97
N GLN A 527 13.32 -21.41 31.26
CA GLN A 527 14.31 -20.35 31.21
C GLN A 527 13.73 -19.00 30.75
N ASP A 528 12.78 -19.02 29.81
CA ASP A 528 12.22 -17.80 29.21
C ASP A 528 11.34 -17.01 30.18
N TYR A 529 10.74 -17.70 31.16
CA TYR A 529 9.80 -17.08 32.11
C TYR A 529 10.21 -17.22 33.57
N ALA A 530 11.37 -17.82 33.87
CA ALA A 530 11.88 -18.02 35.23
C ALA A 530 11.93 -16.71 36.04
N LYS A 531 12.41 -15.63 35.43
CA LYS A 531 12.46 -14.29 36.05
C LYS A 531 11.07 -13.78 36.40
N SER A 532 10.10 -13.91 35.49
CA SER A 532 8.70 -13.55 35.76
C SER A 532 8.08 -14.40 36.86
N SER A 533 8.35 -15.72 36.89
CA SER A 533 7.90 -16.61 37.96
C SER A 533 8.43 -16.21 39.33
N LEU A 534 9.71 -15.81 39.41
CA LEU A 534 10.34 -15.35 40.64
C LEU A 534 9.74 -14.04 41.15
N GLU A 535 9.49 -13.07 40.25
CA GLU A 535 8.86 -11.80 40.61
C GLU A 535 7.43 -12.01 41.13
N VAL A 536 6.64 -12.90 40.51
CA VAL A 536 5.31 -13.28 41.02
C VAL A 536 5.42 -13.91 42.40
N ALA A 537 6.30 -14.91 42.58
CA ALA A 537 6.46 -15.59 43.86
C ALA A 537 6.97 -14.66 44.98
N ALA A 538 7.88 -13.73 44.66
CA ALA A 538 8.39 -12.74 45.60
C ALA A 538 7.28 -11.80 46.11
N TYR A 539 6.37 -11.40 45.23
CA TYR A 539 5.25 -10.56 45.59
C TYR A 539 4.22 -11.29 46.45
N GLN A 540 3.87 -12.53 46.09
CA GLN A 540 2.94 -13.34 46.88
C GLN A 540 3.47 -13.63 48.29
N LEU A 541 4.78 -13.85 48.43
CA LEU A 541 5.41 -14.07 49.75
C LEU A 541 5.39 -12.81 50.63
N LYS A 542 5.52 -11.62 50.04
CA LYS A 542 5.50 -10.34 50.77
C LYS A 542 4.09 -9.94 51.21
N ASN A 543 3.06 -10.37 50.49
CA ASN A 543 1.68 -9.98 50.78
C ASN A 543 1.01 -10.94 51.77
N PRO A 544 0.40 -10.44 52.86
CA PRO A 544 -0.29 -11.27 53.85
C PRO A 544 -1.47 -12.07 53.27
N SER A 545 -2.09 -11.58 52.21
CA SER A 545 -3.20 -12.21 51.48
C SER A 545 -2.75 -12.89 50.18
N GLY A 546 -1.45 -13.14 50.02
CA GLY A 546 -0.88 -13.74 48.81
C GLY A 546 -1.19 -15.24 48.68
N ASP A 547 -1.23 -15.71 47.44
CA ASP A 547 -1.41 -17.13 47.12
C ASP A 547 -0.07 -17.87 47.22
N LEU A 548 0.21 -18.40 48.43
CA LEU A 548 1.45 -19.13 48.71
C LEU A 548 1.55 -20.45 47.95
N ALA A 549 0.43 -21.07 47.57
CA ALA A 549 0.42 -22.32 46.81
C ALA A 549 0.86 -22.07 45.35
N LEU A 550 0.37 -20.98 44.74
CA LEU A 550 0.83 -20.54 43.42
C LEU A 550 2.34 -20.20 43.43
N ALA A 551 2.80 -19.54 44.49
CA ALA A 551 4.22 -19.22 44.66
C ALA A 551 5.09 -20.48 44.77
N GLU A 552 4.64 -21.49 45.52
CA GLU A 552 5.32 -22.78 45.61
C GLU A 552 5.38 -23.48 44.23
N GLU A 553 4.27 -23.58 43.52
CA GLU A 553 4.22 -24.21 42.19
C GLU A 553 5.22 -23.57 41.21
N TYR A 554 5.28 -22.24 41.18
CA TYR A 554 6.15 -21.51 40.27
C TYR A 554 7.62 -21.72 40.63
N LEU A 555 7.96 -21.69 41.92
CA LEU A 555 9.33 -21.87 42.39
C LEU A 555 9.83 -23.30 42.24
N GLU A 556 8.99 -24.32 42.47
CA GLU A 556 9.36 -25.72 42.26
C GLU A 556 9.74 -25.99 40.81
N ARG A 557 8.97 -25.44 39.87
CA ARG A 557 9.28 -25.58 38.43
C ARG A 557 10.59 -24.91 38.05
N VAL A 558 10.85 -23.70 38.56
CA VAL A 558 12.12 -23.01 38.30
C VAL A 558 13.28 -23.77 38.95
N ALA A 559 13.12 -24.25 40.18
CA ALA A 559 14.13 -25.01 40.91
C ALA A 559 14.45 -26.38 40.26
N ALA A 560 13.47 -27.02 39.62
CA ALA A 560 13.65 -28.26 38.88
C ALA A 560 14.20 -28.05 37.45
N SER A 561 14.41 -26.80 37.02
CA SER A 561 14.90 -26.45 35.70
C SER A 561 16.40 -26.16 35.68
N ASN A 562 16.97 -25.98 34.48
CA ASN A 562 18.34 -25.51 34.29
C ASN A 562 18.38 -23.98 34.05
N ALA A 563 17.52 -23.21 34.72
CA ALA A 563 17.53 -21.75 34.63
C ALA A 563 18.69 -21.14 35.44
N GLU A 564 19.18 -19.97 35.04
CA GLU A 564 20.25 -19.26 35.78
C GLU A 564 19.83 -18.93 37.22
N ASP A 565 18.54 -18.68 37.43
CA ASP A 565 17.99 -18.24 38.71
C ASP A 565 17.59 -19.40 39.66
N VAL A 566 18.02 -20.64 39.41
CA VAL A 566 17.67 -21.82 40.24
C VAL A 566 18.07 -21.64 41.70
N ALA A 567 19.27 -21.11 41.97
CA ALA A 567 19.73 -20.91 43.34
C ALA A 567 18.80 -19.98 44.13
N ARG A 568 18.37 -18.88 43.48
CA ARG A 568 17.42 -17.92 44.03
C ARG A 568 16.04 -18.54 44.22
N ALA A 569 15.59 -19.36 43.27
CA ALA A 569 14.33 -20.08 43.37
C ALA A 569 14.30 -21.04 44.56
N VAL A 570 15.38 -21.82 44.78
CA VAL A 570 15.50 -22.76 45.90
C VAL A 570 15.50 -22.03 47.25
N GLU A 571 16.16 -20.88 47.35
CA GLU A 571 16.15 -20.07 48.57
C GLU A 571 14.74 -19.55 48.88
N MET A 572 14.06 -18.98 47.89
CA MET A 572 12.70 -18.49 48.03
C MET A 572 11.70 -19.63 48.34
N LEU A 573 11.90 -20.81 47.76
CA LEU A 573 11.05 -21.98 48.00
C LEU A 573 11.09 -22.42 49.47
N LYS A 574 12.26 -22.36 50.10
CA LYS A 574 12.39 -22.62 51.55
C LYS A 574 11.57 -21.61 52.37
N ALA A 575 11.64 -20.33 52.00
CA ALA A 575 10.90 -19.27 52.69
C ALA A 575 9.37 -19.44 52.53
N VAL A 576 8.90 -19.80 51.33
CA VAL A 576 7.47 -20.07 51.06
C VAL A 576 6.97 -21.25 51.90
N ARG A 577 7.71 -22.38 51.95
CA ARG A 577 7.32 -23.55 52.74
C ARG A 577 7.24 -23.26 54.24
N ILE A 578 8.18 -22.48 54.78
CA ILE A 578 8.12 -22.03 56.18
C ILE A 578 6.87 -21.18 56.44
N ALA A 579 6.51 -20.29 55.50
CA ALA A 579 5.32 -19.45 55.62
C ALA A 579 4.02 -20.28 55.56
N ILE A 580 3.95 -21.29 54.67
CA ILE A 580 2.81 -22.23 54.57
C ILE A 580 2.65 -23.02 55.89
N ASP A 581 3.74 -23.56 56.43
CA ASP A 581 3.72 -24.30 57.70
C ASP A 581 3.26 -23.43 58.88
N ALA A 582 3.66 -22.15 58.90
CA ALA A 582 3.23 -21.19 59.92
C ALA A 582 1.72 -20.89 59.81
N ALA A 583 1.20 -20.69 58.60
CA ALA A 583 -0.22 -20.47 58.34
C ALA A 583 -1.09 -21.71 58.69
N GLY A 584 -0.60 -22.91 58.37
CA GLY A 584 -1.26 -24.17 58.73
C GLY A 584 -1.33 -24.43 60.23
N LYS A 585 -0.32 -24.02 61.00
CA LYS A 585 -0.34 -24.06 62.47
C LYS A 585 -1.31 -23.05 63.08
N TYR A 586 -1.44 -21.86 62.48
CA TYR A 586 -2.39 -20.84 62.92
C TYR A 586 -3.86 -21.26 62.74
N ASN A 587 -4.19 -21.88 61.60
CA ASN A 587 -5.55 -22.38 61.36
C ASN A 587 -5.93 -23.57 62.27
N LYS A 588 -4.96 -24.41 62.67
CA LYS A 588 -5.18 -25.46 63.68
C LYS A 588 -5.37 -24.92 65.10
N ALA A 589 -4.87 -23.72 65.42
CA ALA A 589 -5.03 -23.10 66.74
C ALA A 589 -6.39 -22.39 66.92
N LEU A 590 -7.07 -22.02 65.83
CA LEU A 590 -8.38 -21.35 65.83
C LEU A 590 -9.59 -22.31 65.82
N MET A 591 -9.37 -23.62 65.73
CA MET A 591 -10.40 -24.64 66.02
C MET A 591 -9.95 -25.53 67.19
N PRO A 592 -10.10 -25.09 68.45
CA PRO A 592 -10.17 -26.02 69.56
C PRO A 592 -11.54 -26.71 69.55
N ASP A 593 -11.52 -28.02 69.68
CA ASP A 593 -12.66 -28.94 69.68
C ASP A 593 -13.91 -28.37 70.38
N TYR A 594 -14.93 -27.95 69.61
CA TYR A 594 -16.29 -27.86 70.13
C TYR A 594 -16.84 -29.29 70.21
N VAL A 595 -16.70 -29.88 71.39
CA VAL A 595 -17.39 -31.11 71.78
C VAL A 595 -18.89 -30.88 71.59
N ILE A 596 -19.46 -31.46 70.53
CA ILE A 596 -20.90 -31.58 70.35
C ILE A 596 -21.37 -32.58 71.40
N ALA A 597 -21.93 -32.08 72.50
CA ALA A 597 -22.68 -32.88 73.44
C ALA A 597 -23.93 -33.43 72.73
N GLU A 598 -24.00 -34.76 72.61
CA GLU A 598 -25.17 -35.50 72.12
C GLU A 598 -26.40 -35.15 72.96
N TYR A 599 -27.38 -34.45 72.36
CA TYR A 599 -28.76 -34.50 72.83
C TYR A 599 -29.51 -35.56 72.03
N ILE A 600 -29.70 -36.70 72.68
CA ILE A 600 -30.54 -37.82 72.26
C ILE A 600 -32.00 -37.33 72.22
N ILE A 601 -32.63 -37.37 71.04
CA ILE A 601 -34.08 -37.37 70.88
C ILE A 601 -34.43 -38.66 70.12
N PRO A 602 -35.29 -39.54 70.65
CA PRO A 602 -35.58 -40.84 70.06
C PRO A 602 -36.52 -40.73 68.84
N PRO A 603 -36.56 -41.77 67.98
CA PRO A 603 -37.40 -41.80 66.78
C PRO A 603 -38.78 -42.43 67.11
N PRO A 604 -39.64 -42.73 66.12
CA PRO A 604 -40.61 -41.84 65.48
C PRO A 604 -42.06 -42.36 65.68
N MET A 605 -43.08 -41.61 65.23
CA MET A 605 -44.28 -42.18 64.59
C MET A 605 -44.84 -41.21 63.54
#